data_AF-A0A2J6QSI2-F1
#
_entry.id   AF-A0A2J6QSI2-F1
#
_cell.length_a   1.000
_cell.length_b   1.000
_cell.length_c   1.000
_cell.angle_alpha   90.00
_cell.angle_beta   90.00
_cell.angle_gamma   90.00
#
_symmetry.space_group_name_H-M   'P 1'
#
loop_
_entity.id
_entity.type
_entity.pdbx_description
1 polymer ?
#
loop_
_entity_poly.entity_id
_entity_poly.type
_entity_poly.pdbx_seq_one_letter_code
_entity_poly.pdbx_strand_id
1 'polypeptide(L)'
;MPDAAQINRSISTIRTELEFLQASNVLSPPQLQSILAQLPQNGQPSNYIDPRYNPNPSQQFNPGAMAQQAQDPSHPANPSNPKHHEWIKNMATKFGNAALFGAGATFGGDMVNDALKQF
;
A
#
# COMPACT_ATOMS: atom_id res chain seq x y z
N MET A 1 -3.92 28.02 20.13
CA MET A 1 -3.63 26.84 19.28
C MET A 1 -2.72 25.93 20.08
N PRO A 2 -2.94 24.61 20.11
CA PRO A 2 -2.01 23.71 20.80
C PRO A 2 -0.61 23.87 20.21
N ASP A 3 0.40 24.05 21.06
CA ASP A 3 1.78 24.20 20.62
C ASP A 3 2.24 22.90 19.93
N ALA A 4 2.96 23.02 18.81
CA ALA A 4 3.52 21.85 18.11
C ALA A 4 4.38 20.97 19.03
N ALA A 5 5.03 21.58 20.04
CA ALA A 5 5.76 20.88 21.08
C ALA A 5 4.85 20.01 21.97
N GLN A 6 3.65 20.48 22.32
CA GLN A 6 2.67 19.70 23.08
C GLN A 6 2.15 18.52 22.27
N ILE A 7 1.90 18.72 20.96
CA ILE A 7 1.48 17.67 20.04
C ILE A 7 2.55 16.58 19.91
N ASN A 8 3.81 16.95 19.71
CA ASN A 8 4.90 15.97 19.60
C ASN A 8 5.13 15.22 20.92
N ARG A 9 4.94 15.90 22.06
CA ARG A 9 5.02 15.27 23.38
C ARG A 9 3.91 14.23 23.57
N SER A 10 2.67 14.56 23.22
CA SER A 10 1.55 13.62 23.34
C SER A 10 1.72 12.42 22.41
N ILE A 11 2.20 12.62 21.17
CA ILE A 11 2.53 11.51 20.25
C ILE A 11 3.62 10.62 20.85
N SER A 12 4.64 11.19 21.48
CA SER A 12 5.71 10.41 22.12
C SER A 12 5.18 9.60 23.30
N THR A 13 4.31 10.18 24.13
CA THR A 13 3.63 9.45 25.21
C THR A 13 2.82 8.28 24.66
N ILE A 14 2.03 8.48 23.60
CA ILE A 14 1.26 7.40 22.98
C ILE A 14 2.16 6.25 22.51
N ARG A 15 3.33 6.54 21.93
CA ARG A 15 4.29 5.50 21.52
C ARG A 15 4.74 4.64 22.69
N THR A 16 5.11 5.26 23.79
CA THR A 16 5.55 4.55 25.01
C THR A 16 4.45 3.69 25.60
N GLU A 17 3.20 4.19 25.63
CA GLU A 17 2.06 3.40 26.11
C GLU A 17 1.79 2.19 25.20
N LEU A 18 1.91 2.35 23.88
CA LEU A 18 1.75 1.24 22.93
C LEU A 18 2.86 0.18 23.09
N GLU A 19 4.10 0.60 23.35
CA GLU A 19 5.21 -0.31 23.66
C GLU A 19 4.95 -1.08 24.96
N PHE A 20 4.42 -0.40 25.99
CA PHE A 20 4.02 -1.04 27.24
C PHE A 20 2.90 -2.08 27.03
N LEU A 21 1.90 -1.77 26.21
CA LEU A 21 0.83 -2.70 25.87
C LEU A 21 1.34 -3.91 25.08
N GLN A 22 2.34 -3.73 24.21
CA GLN A 22 3.01 -4.83 23.52
C GLN A 22 3.82 -5.70 24.49
N ALA A 23 4.59 -5.08 25.40
CA ALA A 23 5.33 -5.79 26.44
C ALA A 23 4.41 -6.57 27.39
N SER A 24 3.18 -6.07 27.59
CA SER A 24 2.12 -6.74 28.35
C SER A 24 1.40 -7.85 27.57
N ASN A 25 1.83 -8.16 26.35
CA ASN A 25 1.20 -9.11 25.42
C ASN A 25 -0.26 -8.81 25.07
N VAL A 26 -0.73 -7.58 25.29
CA VAL A 26 -2.07 -7.13 24.89
C VAL A 26 -2.08 -6.77 23.41
N LEU A 27 -0.96 -6.25 22.91
CA LEU A 27 -0.73 -5.99 21.49
C LEU A 27 0.28 -6.98 20.93
N SER A 28 -0.06 -7.59 19.79
CA SER A 28 0.91 -8.35 19.00
C SER A 28 1.91 -7.41 18.29
N PRO A 29 3.14 -7.87 18.01
CA PRO A 29 4.11 -7.07 17.23
C PRO A 29 3.57 -6.48 15.91
N PRO A 30 2.84 -7.23 15.05
CA PRO A 30 2.28 -6.65 13.83
C PRO A 30 1.19 -5.60 14.09
N GLN A 31 0.41 -5.74 15.17
CA GLN A 31 -0.59 -4.72 15.54
C GLN A 31 0.08 -3.42 15.98
N LEU A 32 1.12 -3.50 16.81
CA LEU A 32 1.91 -2.33 17.21
C LEU A 32 2.43 -1.59 15.97
N GLN A 33 2.99 -2.32 15.01
CA GLN A 33 3.60 -1.73 13.82
C GLN A 33 2.56 -1.02 12.93
N SER A 34 1.36 -1.61 12.77
CA SER A 34 0.25 -0.97 12.05
C SER A 34 -0.24 0.30 12.75
N ILE A 35 -0.36 0.29 14.09
CA ILE A 35 -0.79 1.47 14.85
C ILE A 35 0.27 2.57 14.75
N LEU A 36 1.56 2.24 14.92
CA LEU A 36 2.65 3.19 14.79
C LEU A 36 2.72 3.82 13.40
N ALA A 37 2.43 3.06 12.34
CA ALA A 37 2.37 3.59 10.98
C ALA A 37 1.23 4.61 10.80
N GLN A 38 0.12 4.46 11.53
CA GLN A 38 -1.03 5.39 11.49
C GLN A 38 -0.82 6.65 12.33
N LEU A 39 0.14 6.67 13.26
CA LEU A 39 0.36 7.84 14.11
C LEU A 39 0.93 9.02 13.32
N PRO A 40 0.48 10.26 13.62
CA PRO A 40 1.07 11.48 13.05
C PRO A 40 2.56 11.58 13.30
N GLN A 41 3.29 12.16 12.35
CA GLN A 41 4.73 12.41 12.46
C GLN A 41 5.02 13.89 12.28
N ASN A 42 5.81 14.48 13.19
CA ASN A 42 6.20 15.90 13.15
C ASN A 42 5.00 16.86 13.04
N GLY A 43 3.89 16.56 13.71
CA GLY A 43 2.67 17.36 13.66
C GLY A 43 1.89 17.28 12.34
N GLN A 44 2.28 16.41 11.41
CA GLN A 44 1.53 16.11 10.18
C GLN A 44 0.79 14.78 10.31
N PRO A 45 -0.44 14.68 9.77
CA PRO A 45 -1.21 13.43 9.77
C PRO A 45 -0.44 12.32 9.03
N SER A 46 -0.64 11.07 9.43
CA SER A 46 -0.04 9.94 8.73
C SER A 46 -0.66 9.78 7.33
N ASN A 47 0.19 9.47 6.35
CA ASN A 47 -0.23 9.11 5.00
C ASN A 47 -0.61 7.62 4.89
N TYR A 48 -0.36 6.83 5.94
CA TYR A 48 -0.73 5.43 5.96
C TYR A 48 -2.22 5.29 6.25
N ILE A 49 -2.96 4.74 5.29
CA ILE A 49 -4.36 4.37 5.43
C ILE A 49 -4.41 2.85 5.42
N ASP A 50 -4.98 2.28 6.48
CA ASP A 50 -5.25 0.84 6.51
C ASP A 50 -6.24 0.51 5.37
N PRO A 51 -5.91 -0.43 4.46
CA PRO A 51 -6.76 -0.79 3.33
C PRO A 51 -8.20 -1.16 3.72
N ARG A 52 -8.43 -1.65 4.95
CA ARG A 52 -9.76 -1.99 5.48
C ARG A 52 -10.63 -0.76 5.73
N TYR A 53 -10.02 0.41 5.92
CA TYR A 53 -10.69 1.67 6.25
C TYR A 53 -10.57 2.70 5.12
N ASN A 54 -10.04 2.31 3.96
CA ASN A 54 -9.91 3.21 2.82
C ASN A 54 -11.30 3.53 2.24
N PRO A 55 -11.78 4.79 2.31
CA PRO A 55 -13.11 5.18 1.80
C PRO A 55 -13.22 5.14 0.28
N ASN A 56 -12.09 4.96 -0.42
CA ASN A 56 -12.06 4.84 -1.87
C ASN A 56 -11.29 3.58 -2.32
N PRO A 57 -11.95 2.40 -2.36
CA PRO A 57 -11.33 1.14 -2.79
C PRO A 57 -10.90 1.13 -4.27
N SER A 58 -11.18 2.19 -5.04
CA SER A 58 -10.85 2.29 -6.47
C SER A 58 -9.35 2.42 -6.79
N GLN A 59 -8.49 2.67 -5.79
CA GLN A 59 -7.02 2.60 -5.96
C GLN A 59 -6.43 1.22 -5.67
N GLN A 60 -7.28 0.25 -5.30
CA GLN A 60 -6.87 -1.13 -5.18
C GLN A 60 -6.69 -1.69 -6.60
N PHE A 61 -5.48 -2.19 -6.90
CA PHE A 61 -5.18 -2.87 -8.16
C PHE A 61 -6.22 -3.98 -8.37
N ASN A 62 -7.20 -3.73 -9.24
CA ASN A 62 -8.27 -4.68 -9.54
C ASN A 62 -8.00 -5.29 -10.92
N PRO A 63 -7.37 -6.48 -11.00
CA PRO A 63 -6.95 -7.08 -12.27
C PRO A 63 -8.13 -7.35 -13.22
N GLY A 64 -9.32 -7.66 -12.70
CA GLY A 64 -10.52 -7.84 -13.53
C GLY A 64 -11.00 -6.56 -14.23
N ALA A 65 -10.89 -5.41 -13.55
CA ALA A 65 -11.24 -4.11 -14.14
C ALA A 65 -10.19 -3.67 -15.19
N MET A 66 -8.91 -4.00 -14.97
CA MET A 66 -7.85 -3.70 -15.96
C MET A 66 -8.01 -4.50 -17.24
N ALA A 67 -8.42 -5.76 -17.15
CA ALA A 67 -8.70 -6.58 -18.34
C ALA A 67 -9.85 -6.01 -19.18
N GLN A 68 -10.89 -5.47 -18.54
CA GLN A 68 -12.00 -4.78 -19.23
C GLN A 68 -11.55 -3.46 -19.84
N GLN A 69 -10.75 -2.68 -19.12
CA GLN A 69 -10.15 -1.44 -19.62
C GLN A 69 -9.19 -1.66 -20.79
N ALA A 70 -8.51 -2.81 -20.85
CA ALA A 70 -7.64 -3.16 -21.98
C ALA A 70 -8.43 -3.48 -23.26
N GLN A 71 -9.73 -3.79 -23.14
CA GLN A 71 -10.60 -4.02 -24.30
C GLN A 71 -11.15 -2.72 -24.90
N ASP A 72 -11.16 -1.62 -24.16
CA ASP A 72 -11.64 -0.32 -24.64
C ASP A 72 -10.55 0.39 -25.49
N PRO A 73 -10.78 0.64 -26.79
CA PRO A 73 -9.80 1.30 -27.68
C PRO A 73 -9.39 2.71 -27.23
N SER A 74 -10.25 3.41 -26.50
CA SER A 74 -10.01 4.76 -26.01
C SER A 74 -9.23 4.81 -24.70
N HIS A 75 -9.12 3.67 -24.00
CA HIS A 75 -8.45 3.58 -22.72
C HIS A 75 -6.95 3.31 -22.91
N PRO A 76 -6.06 3.95 -22.13
CA PRO A 76 -4.62 3.79 -22.27
C PRO A 76 -4.09 2.40 -21.84
N ALA A 77 -4.96 1.51 -21.35
CA ALA A 77 -4.64 0.11 -21.09
C ALA A 77 -4.73 -0.76 -22.37
N ASN A 78 -5.30 -0.23 -23.47
CA ASN A 78 -5.41 -0.95 -24.72
C ASN A 78 -4.09 -0.89 -25.53
N PRO A 79 -3.59 -2.02 -26.05
CA PRO A 79 -2.35 -2.06 -26.83
C PRO A 79 -2.31 -1.14 -28.06
N SER A 80 -3.50 -0.81 -28.61
CA SER A 80 -3.64 0.02 -29.81
C SER A 80 -3.69 1.52 -29.49
N ASN A 81 -3.70 1.91 -28.21
CA ASN A 81 -3.77 3.30 -27.79
C ASN A 81 -2.39 3.97 -27.83
N PRO A 82 -2.22 5.18 -28.41
CA PRO A 82 -0.94 5.89 -28.43
C PRO A 82 -0.37 6.20 -27.04
N LYS A 83 -1.22 6.26 -26.00
CA LYS A 83 -0.81 6.48 -24.60
C LYS A 83 -0.51 5.18 -23.83
N HIS A 84 -0.55 4.03 -24.51
CA HIS A 84 -0.28 2.73 -23.90
C HIS A 84 1.12 2.63 -23.27
N HIS A 85 2.13 3.16 -23.96
CA HIS A 85 3.51 3.21 -23.44
C HIS A 85 3.61 4.01 -22.13
N GLU A 86 2.88 5.11 -22.04
CA GLU A 86 2.87 5.97 -20.86
C GLU A 86 2.13 5.30 -19.68
N TRP A 87 1.06 4.56 -19.98
CA TRP A 87 0.37 3.72 -18.99
C TRP A 87 1.26 2.61 -18.45
N ILE A 88 1.98 1.87 -19.32
CA ILE A 88 2.96 0.86 -18.89
C ILE A 88 4.05 1.50 -18.04
N LYS A 89 4.60 2.66 -18.44
CA LYS A 89 5.61 3.37 -17.64
C LYS A 89 5.07 3.77 -16.27
N ASN A 90 3.85 4.28 -16.18
CA ASN A 90 3.23 4.66 -14.92
C ASN A 90 2.95 3.44 -14.04
N MET A 91 2.57 2.31 -14.61
CA MET A 91 2.48 1.04 -13.87
C MET A 91 3.85 0.59 -13.37
N ALA A 92 4.84 0.47 -14.25
CA ALA A 92 6.20 0.06 -13.90
C ALA A 92 6.83 0.97 -12.85
N THR A 93 6.58 2.28 -12.90
CA THR A 93 7.06 3.24 -11.89
C THR A 93 6.41 3.01 -10.54
N LYS A 94 5.09 2.73 -10.50
CA LYS A 94 4.38 2.41 -9.26
C LYS A 94 4.86 1.08 -8.65
N PHE A 95 5.07 0.05 -9.48
CA PHE A 95 5.61 -1.24 -9.02
C PHE A 95 7.10 -1.17 -8.67
N GLY A 96 7.90 -0.38 -9.39
CA GLY A 96 9.32 -0.19 -9.14
C GLY A 96 9.60 0.58 -7.85
N ASN A 97 8.79 1.61 -7.55
CA ASN A 97 8.84 2.26 -6.25
C ASN A 97 8.34 1.32 -5.14
N ALA A 98 7.33 0.46 -5.39
CA ALA A 98 6.89 -0.53 -4.42
C ALA A 98 7.92 -1.65 -4.15
N ALA A 99 8.75 -1.99 -5.14
CA ALA A 99 9.87 -2.92 -4.98
C ALA A 99 11.00 -2.33 -4.12
N LEU A 100 11.23 -1.02 -4.20
CA LEU A 100 12.22 -0.31 -3.39
C LEU A 100 11.76 -0.08 -1.94
N PHE A 101 10.45 0.03 -1.70
CA PHE A 101 9.85 0.26 -0.38
C PHE A 101 9.34 -1.00 0.36
N GLY A 102 9.76 -2.21 -0.06
CA GLY A 102 9.62 -3.40 0.79
C GLY A 102 8.32 -4.19 0.65
N ALA A 103 7.88 -4.46 -0.59
CA ALA A 103 6.93 -5.54 -0.89
C ALA A 103 7.55 -6.53 -1.88
N GLY A 104 8.58 -7.25 -1.44
CA GLY A 104 8.97 -8.50 -2.09
C GLY A 104 7.85 -9.53 -1.89
N ALA A 105 7.47 -10.20 -2.99
CA ALA A 105 6.59 -11.38 -3.05
C ALA A 105 5.06 -11.20 -3.15
N THR A 106 4.52 -10.71 -4.28
CA THR A 106 3.22 -11.22 -4.80
C THR A 106 3.06 -11.16 -6.34
N PHE A 107 4.14 -11.27 -7.11
CA PHE A 107 4.04 -11.59 -8.54
C PHE A 107 4.93 -12.80 -8.83
N GLY A 108 4.39 -13.99 -8.61
CA GLY A 108 5.13 -15.24 -8.82
C GLY A 108 4.38 -16.53 -8.49
N GLY A 109 3.06 -16.49 -8.21
CA GLY A 109 2.28 -17.67 -7.85
C GLY A 109 1.68 -18.43 -9.05
N ASP A 110 1.17 -17.73 -10.06
CA ASP A 110 0.36 -18.40 -11.11
C ASP A 110 1.14 -18.75 -12.39
N MET A 111 2.42 -18.38 -12.52
CA MET A 111 3.24 -18.74 -13.69
C MET A 111 3.87 -20.15 -13.58
N VAL A 112 3.90 -20.74 -12.38
CA VAL A 112 4.46 -22.09 -12.17
C VAL A 112 3.45 -23.22 -12.40
N ASN A 113 2.15 -22.92 -12.45
CA ASN A 113 1.12 -23.94 -12.71
C ASN A 113 1.01 -24.32 -14.20
N ASP A 114 1.40 -23.43 -15.13
CA ASP A 114 1.39 -23.71 -16.58
C ASP A 114 2.66 -24.40 -17.07
N ALA A 115 3.79 -24.30 -16.36
CA ALA A 115 5.01 -25.04 -16.69
C ALA A 115 4.96 -26.53 -16.29
N LEU A 116 4.09 -26.90 -15.34
CA LEU A 116 3.95 -28.27 -14.84
C LEU A 116 2.87 -29.10 -15.56
N LYS A 117 2.10 -28.49 -16.47
CA LYS A 117 1.06 -29.16 -17.28
C LYS A 117 1.51 -29.52 -18.71
N GLN A 118 2.78 -29.32 -19.05
CA GLN A 118 3.38 -29.75 -20.33
C GLN A 118 4.29 -30.99 -20.22
N PHE A 119 4.17 -31.77 -19.14
CA PHE A 119 4.69 -33.15 -19.09
C PHE A 119 3.59 -34.13 -18.69
#